data_AF-A0A022QTB6-F1
#
_entry.id   AF-A0A022QTB6-F1
#
_cell.length_a   1.000
_cell.length_b   1.000
_cell.length_c   1.000
_cell.angle_alpha   90.00
_cell.angle_beta   90.00
_cell.angle_gamma   90.00
#
_symmetry.space_group_name_H-M   'P 1'
#
loop_
_entity.id
_entity.type
_entity.pdbx_description
1 polymer ?
#
loop_
_entity_poly.entity_id
_entity_poly.type
_entity_poly.pdbx_seq_one_letter_code
_entity_poly.pdbx_strand_id
1 'polypeptide(L)'
;NEETANIFESMNSSQELAKPSTTKTEPFIAQLQYLRKPLWLVGPAILLLTGVVPTLWLPISSIFMGPTIATLLSLTGLDCIFNLGASLFLLIADSTARTAQPCCNKPPHAYKFWNTLANVTGFLVPLLVLFCSRRGLLEPQLPFISFAVLLGPYFLLLSVQMLTEMLTWHWGSPVWLVAPVVYEAYRLLQLMRGLGLGVELAAPNWMVHTVRGLVCGWVLVLGVQLMRIAWYAGFTSSLASSSSVDDY
;
A
#
# COMPACT_ATOMS: atom_id res chain seq x y z
N ASN A 1 57.28 -37.69 17.72
CA ASN A 1 57.14 -38.62 16.58
C ASN A 1 55.94 -39.48 16.90
N GLU A 2 54.77 -39.10 16.35
CA GLU A 2 54.19 -39.76 15.15
C GLU A 2 53.78 -41.18 15.55
N GLU A 3 52.52 -41.61 15.51
CA GLU A 3 51.53 -41.43 14.46
C GLU A 3 50.22 -42.01 15.04
N THR A 4 49.14 -41.23 15.16
CA THR A 4 47.78 -41.79 15.27
C THR A 4 46.95 -41.20 14.15
N ALA A 5 47.40 -41.45 12.92
CA ALA A 5 46.59 -41.37 11.73
C ALA A 5 45.92 -42.73 11.50
N ASN A 6 44.78 -42.73 10.80
CA ASN A 6 44.15 -43.90 10.15
C ASN A 6 43.01 -44.63 10.89
N ILE A 7 42.02 -43.89 11.42
CA ILE A 7 40.67 -44.45 11.66
C ILE A 7 39.58 -43.71 10.86
N PHE A 8 39.89 -42.56 10.23
CA PHE A 8 38.89 -41.76 9.50
C PHE A 8 38.79 -42.07 7.98
N GLU A 9 39.56 -43.03 7.45
CA GLU A 9 39.80 -43.13 6.00
C GLU A 9 39.29 -44.43 5.32
N SER A 10 38.36 -45.17 5.94
CA SER A 10 37.83 -46.42 5.35
C SER A 10 36.30 -46.50 5.18
N MET A 11 35.58 -45.37 5.25
CA MET A 11 34.13 -45.34 4.97
C MET A 11 33.77 -44.49 3.75
N ASN A 12 34.68 -44.44 2.78
CA ASN A 12 34.42 -43.91 1.45
C ASN A 12 34.23 -45.07 0.47
N SER A 13 33.15 -45.82 0.62
CA SER A 13 32.61 -46.67 -0.46
C SER A 13 31.19 -47.11 -0.10
N SER A 14 30.25 -46.75 -0.95
CA SER A 14 28.82 -47.14 -0.91
C SER A 14 27.93 -46.30 0.01
N GLN A 15 27.70 -45.04 -0.37
CA GLN A 15 26.38 -44.45 -0.11
C GLN A 15 25.91 -43.69 -1.35
N GLU A 16 24.81 -44.17 -1.89
CA GLU A 16 24.14 -43.73 -3.11
C GLU A 16 24.03 -42.21 -3.22
N LEU A 17 24.32 -41.76 -4.44
CA LEU A 17 23.96 -40.47 -4.98
C LEU A 17 22.44 -40.27 -4.91
N ALA A 18 21.92 -39.80 -3.78
CA ALA A 18 20.57 -39.27 -3.69
C ALA A 18 20.51 -37.94 -4.46
N LYS A 19 20.23 -38.03 -5.77
CA LYS A 19 19.74 -36.89 -6.56
C LYS A 19 18.56 -36.28 -5.81
N PRO A 20 18.51 -34.96 -5.58
CA PRO A 20 17.25 -34.34 -5.18
C PRO A 20 16.28 -34.59 -6.35
N SER A 21 15.20 -35.31 -6.07
CA SER A 21 14.16 -35.67 -7.02
C SER A 21 13.50 -34.43 -7.60
N THR A 22 14.07 -33.89 -8.67
CA THR A 22 13.47 -32.96 -9.61
C THR A 22 12.40 -33.69 -10.40
N THR A 23 11.15 -33.70 -9.94
CA THR A 23 10.05 -34.13 -10.84
C THR A 23 8.66 -33.55 -10.55
N LYS A 24 8.50 -32.56 -9.67
CA LYS A 24 7.20 -31.85 -9.53
C LYS A 24 7.27 -30.33 -9.54
N THR A 25 8.45 -29.74 -9.43
CA THR A 25 8.62 -28.27 -9.31
C THR A 25 8.71 -27.58 -10.67
N GLU A 26 9.32 -28.22 -11.68
CA GLU A 26 9.48 -27.65 -13.03
C GLU A 26 8.17 -27.37 -13.78
N PRO A 27 7.15 -28.25 -13.80
CA PRO A 27 5.90 -27.94 -14.48
C PRO A 27 5.11 -26.83 -13.77
N PHE A 28 5.21 -26.74 -12.43
CA PHE A 28 4.57 -25.68 -11.67
C PHE A 28 5.20 -24.30 -11.92
N ILE A 29 6.53 -24.21 -11.98
CA ILE A 29 7.22 -22.95 -12.29
C ILE A 29 7.00 -22.52 -13.75
N ALA A 30 6.96 -23.46 -14.70
CA ALA A 30 6.60 -23.17 -16.09
C ALA A 30 5.13 -22.71 -16.25
N GLN A 31 4.21 -23.32 -15.50
CA GLN A 31 2.79 -22.94 -15.48
C GLN A 31 2.58 -21.57 -14.80
N LEU A 32 3.37 -21.26 -13.75
CA LEU A 32 3.40 -19.95 -13.09
C LEU A 32 3.95 -18.85 -14.02
N GLN A 33 4.96 -19.17 -14.85
CA GLN A 33 5.47 -18.28 -15.89
C GLN A 33 4.42 -18.01 -16.99
N TYR A 34 3.59 -18.99 -17.35
CA TYR A 34 2.50 -18.80 -18.31
C TYR A 34 1.35 -17.96 -17.73
N LEU A 35 1.05 -18.11 -16.43
CA LEU A 35 0.12 -17.24 -15.70
C LEU A 35 0.65 -15.81 -15.51
N ARG A 36 1.96 -15.56 -15.67
CA ARG A 36 2.56 -14.23 -15.50
C ARG A 36 2.00 -13.17 -16.46
N LYS A 37 1.64 -13.57 -17.68
CA LYS A 37 1.05 -12.66 -18.70
C LYS A 37 -0.33 -12.13 -18.29
N PRO A 38 -1.32 -12.95 -17.88
CA PRO A 38 -2.57 -12.44 -17.35
C PRO A 38 -2.42 -11.81 -15.96
N LEU A 39 -1.44 -12.24 -15.14
CA LEU A 39 -1.25 -11.74 -13.77
C LEU A 39 -0.97 -10.22 -13.70
N TRP A 40 -0.30 -9.66 -14.73
CA TRP A 40 -0.11 -8.21 -14.89
C TRP A 40 -1.44 -7.44 -14.99
N LEU A 41 -2.48 -8.05 -15.54
CA LEU A 41 -3.81 -7.45 -15.66
C LEU A 41 -4.72 -7.82 -14.47
N VAL A 42 -4.56 -9.01 -13.88
CA VAL A 42 -5.35 -9.48 -12.74
C VAL A 42 -5.20 -8.58 -11.53
N GLY A 43 -3.97 -8.15 -11.20
CA GLY A 43 -3.73 -7.26 -10.06
C GLY A 43 -4.51 -5.94 -10.17
N PRO A 44 -4.30 -5.14 -11.23
CA PRO A 44 -5.07 -3.92 -11.49
C PRO A 44 -6.58 -4.17 -11.62
N ALA A 45 -7.00 -5.31 -12.20
CA ALA A 45 -8.42 -5.66 -12.31
C ALA A 45 -9.05 -5.93 -10.93
N ILE A 46 -8.36 -6.61 -10.02
CA ILE A 46 -8.80 -6.79 -8.62
C ILE A 46 -8.93 -5.41 -7.97
N LEU A 47 -7.91 -4.54 -8.11
CA LEU A 47 -7.93 -3.21 -7.54
C LEU A 47 -9.11 -2.36 -8.06
N LEU A 48 -9.38 -2.42 -9.36
CA LEU A 48 -10.52 -1.75 -10.00
C LEU A 48 -11.85 -2.34 -9.53
N LEU A 49 -11.95 -3.67 -9.48
CA LEU A 49 -13.16 -4.38 -9.05
C LEU A 49 -13.47 -4.10 -7.58
N THR A 50 -12.48 -3.94 -6.71
CA THR A 50 -12.71 -3.66 -5.29
C THR A 50 -12.78 -2.16 -4.97
N GLY A 51 -12.13 -1.31 -5.76
CA GLY A 51 -12.07 0.13 -5.52
C GLY A 51 -13.15 0.93 -6.23
N VAL A 52 -13.47 0.57 -7.48
CA VAL A 52 -14.35 1.36 -8.37
C VAL A 52 -15.76 0.76 -8.46
N VAL A 53 -15.88 -0.57 -8.55
CA VAL A 53 -17.21 -1.21 -8.69
C VAL A 53 -18.11 -1.00 -7.47
N PRO A 54 -17.64 -1.11 -6.21
CA PRO A 54 -18.48 -0.83 -5.05
C PRO A 54 -18.91 0.64 -4.98
N THR A 55 -18.06 1.57 -5.44
CA THR A 55 -18.42 3.00 -5.52
C THR A 55 -19.42 3.33 -6.62
N LEU A 56 -19.48 2.54 -7.70
CA LEU A 56 -20.45 2.72 -8.79
C LEU A 56 -21.78 2.02 -8.52
N TRP A 57 -21.76 0.88 -7.81
CA TRP A 57 -22.95 0.07 -7.56
C TRP A 57 -23.73 0.49 -6.32
N LEU A 58 -23.12 1.25 -5.41
CA LEU A 58 -23.82 1.86 -4.29
C LEU A 58 -24.32 3.24 -4.73
N PRO A 59 -25.64 3.44 -4.90
CA PRO A 59 -26.18 4.77 -5.04
C PRO A 59 -25.84 5.53 -3.76
N ILE A 60 -24.95 6.50 -3.91
CA ILE A 60 -24.57 7.46 -2.86
C ILE A 60 -25.86 8.07 -2.27
N SER A 61 -26.89 8.29 -3.08
CA SER A 61 -28.20 8.77 -2.65
C SER A 61 -29.01 7.85 -1.70
N SER A 62 -28.76 6.53 -1.66
CA SER A 62 -29.55 5.59 -0.84
C SER A 62 -28.98 5.38 0.58
N ILE A 63 -27.66 5.47 0.73
CA ILE A 63 -26.97 5.37 2.03
C ILE A 63 -27.03 6.69 2.82
N PHE A 64 -27.20 7.81 2.11
CA PHE A 64 -27.12 9.16 2.68
C PHE A 64 -28.43 9.67 3.30
N MET A 65 -29.53 8.95 3.11
CA MET A 65 -30.81 9.21 3.80
C MET A 65 -30.99 8.38 5.09
N GLY A 66 -29.94 7.66 5.51
CA GLY A 66 -29.96 6.80 6.70
C GLY A 66 -29.38 7.47 7.95
N PRO A 67 -29.52 6.85 9.14
CA PRO A 67 -28.85 7.30 10.35
C PRO A 67 -27.34 7.41 10.13
N THR A 68 -26.69 8.44 10.69
CA THR A 68 -25.26 8.74 10.52
C THR A 68 -24.33 7.55 10.79
N ILE A 69 -24.78 6.60 11.61
CA ILE A 69 -24.10 5.34 11.92
C ILE A 69 -24.12 4.35 10.73
N ALA A 70 -25.23 4.25 10.00
CA ALA A 70 -25.35 3.40 8.82
C ALA A 70 -24.45 3.93 7.68
N THR A 71 -24.39 5.25 7.52
CA THR A 71 -23.46 5.90 6.59
C THR A 71 -22.01 5.61 6.97
N LEU A 72 -21.65 5.74 8.25
CA LEU A 72 -20.32 5.39 8.76
C LEU A 72 -19.97 3.93 8.46
N LEU A 73 -20.87 3.00 8.77
CA LEU A 73 -20.65 1.57 8.59
C LEU A 73 -20.51 1.20 7.12
N SER A 74 -21.33 1.78 6.24
CA SER A 74 -21.28 1.53 4.80
C SER A 74 -20.00 2.06 4.18
N LEU A 75 -19.58 3.29 4.53
CA LEU A 75 -18.31 3.87 4.08
C LEU A 75 -17.13 3.00 4.53
N THR A 76 -17.13 2.61 5.81
CA THR A 76 -16.09 1.75 6.38
C THR A 76 -16.05 0.39 5.68
N GLY A 77 -17.21 -0.23 5.42
CA GLY A 77 -17.30 -1.51 4.70
C GLY A 77 -16.75 -1.42 3.28
N LEU A 78 -17.05 -0.33 2.57
CA LEU A 78 -16.50 -0.06 1.23
C LEU A 78 -14.97 0.05 1.29
N ASP A 79 -14.43 0.77 2.27
CA ASP A 79 -12.98 0.88 2.46
C ASP A 79 -12.32 -0.45 2.82
N CYS A 80 -12.99 -1.30 3.60
CA CYS A 80 -12.51 -2.65 3.89
C CYS A 80 -12.39 -3.48 2.61
N ILE A 81 -13.38 -3.41 1.71
CA ILE A 81 -13.33 -4.11 0.41
C ILE A 81 -12.13 -3.62 -0.41
N PHE A 82 -11.93 -2.30 -0.48
CA PHE A 82 -10.75 -1.73 -1.12
C PHE A 82 -9.44 -2.24 -0.48
N ASN A 83 -9.32 -2.23 0.84
CA ASN A 83 -8.12 -2.66 1.55
C ASN A 83 -7.81 -4.16 1.30
N LEU A 84 -8.83 -5.01 1.22
CA LEU A 84 -8.67 -6.41 0.84
C LEU A 84 -8.12 -6.54 -0.59
N GLY A 85 -8.70 -5.81 -1.55
CA GLY A 85 -8.23 -5.81 -2.93
C GLY A 85 -6.82 -5.24 -3.10
N ALA A 86 -6.49 -4.15 -2.39
CA ALA A 86 -5.15 -3.58 -2.34
C ALA A 86 -4.13 -4.58 -1.77
N SER A 87 -4.48 -5.29 -0.69
CA SER A 87 -3.61 -6.31 -0.10
C SER A 87 -3.33 -7.45 -1.09
N LEU A 88 -4.37 -7.95 -1.77
CA LEU A 88 -4.24 -8.97 -2.82
C LEU A 88 -3.37 -8.47 -3.99
N PHE A 89 -3.59 -7.24 -4.45
CA PHE A 89 -2.78 -6.61 -5.48
C PHE A 89 -1.29 -6.54 -5.08
N LEU A 90 -0.99 -6.09 -3.87
CA LEU A 90 0.38 -5.97 -3.37
C LEU A 90 1.07 -7.34 -3.22
N LEU A 91 0.34 -8.39 -2.81
CA LEU A 91 0.88 -9.75 -2.74
C LEU A 91 1.20 -10.32 -4.13
N ILE A 92 0.33 -10.07 -5.12
CA ILE A 92 0.56 -10.44 -6.51
C ILE A 92 1.76 -9.68 -7.09
N ALA A 93 1.86 -8.38 -6.80
CA ALA A 93 2.99 -7.55 -7.22
C ALA A 93 4.31 -8.04 -6.58
N ASP A 94 4.29 -8.41 -5.29
CA ASP A 94 5.47 -8.87 -4.56
C ASP A 94 6.02 -10.18 -5.12
N SER A 95 5.14 -11.17 -5.31
CA SER A 95 5.51 -12.47 -5.90
C SER A 95 6.06 -12.33 -7.32
N THR A 96 5.47 -11.44 -8.13
CA THR A 96 5.92 -11.20 -9.50
C THR A 96 7.27 -10.47 -9.54
N ALA A 97 7.47 -9.47 -8.68
CA ALA A 97 8.68 -8.66 -8.66
C ALA A 97 9.89 -9.43 -8.12
N ARG A 98 9.72 -10.25 -7.06
CA ARG A 98 10.81 -11.11 -6.52
C ARG A 98 11.37 -12.09 -7.54
N THR A 99 10.53 -12.53 -8.48
CA THR A 99 10.92 -13.44 -9.56
C THR A 99 11.61 -12.71 -10.72
N ALA A 100 11.46 -11.39 -10.82
CA ALA A 100 11.95 -10.58 -11.93
C ALA A 100 13.33 -9.97 -11.69
N GLN A 101 13.58 -9.40 -10.52
CA GLN A 101 14.85 -8.74 -10.18
C GLN A 101 15.15 -8.87 -8.67
N PRO A 102 16.31 -9.42 -8.27
CA PRO A 102 16.71 -9.59 -6.87
C PRO A 102 17.46 -8.38 -6.27
N CYS A 103 17.79 -7.36 -7.06
CA CYS A 103 18.66 -6.26 -6.62
C CYS A 103 17.87 -5.03 -6.12
N CYS A 104 18.29 -4.51 -4.96
CA CYS A 104 17.80 -3.30 -4.28
C CYS A 104 16.45 -3.39 -3.52
N ASN A 105 16.30 -4.41 -2.67
CA ASN A 105 15.08 -4.67 -1.88
C ASN A 105 14.83 -3.77 -0.66
N LYS A 106 15.71 -2.81 -0.33
CA LYS A 106 15.59 -2.00 0.90
C LYS A 106 15.30 -0.54 0.59
N PRO A 107 14.24 0.07 1.18
CA PRO A 107 13.97 1.49 1.01
C PRO A 107 15.09 2.33 1.63
N PRO A 108 15.50 3.45 1.00
CA PRO A 108 16.48 4.35 1.58
C PRO A 108 15.95 4.98 2.88
N HIS A 109 16.83 5.24 3.84
CA HIS A 109 16.44 5.78 5.15
C HIS A 109 15.72 7.12 5.07
N ALA A 110 16.15 8.01 4.17
CA ALA A 110 15.48 9.29 3.94
C ALA A 110 14.03 9.10 3.47
N TYR A 111 13.76 8.11 2.62
CA TYR A 111 12.39 7.77 2.21
C TYR A 111 11.55 7.36 3.42
N LYS A 112 12.04 6.43 4.24
CA LYS A 112 11.32 5.97 5.44
C LYS A 112 10.97 7.13 6.36
N PHE A 113 11.96 7.98 6.65
CA PHE A 113 11.76 9.15 7.51
C PHE A 113 10.67 10.09 6.97
N TRP A 114 10.78 10.54 5.72
CA TRP A 114 9.82 11.47 5.12
C TRP A 114 8.42 10.86 5.00
N ASN A 115 8.33 9.57 4.67
CA ASN A 115 7.06 8.87 4.54
C ASN A 115 6.37 8.70 5.90
N THR A 116 7.11 8.27 6.92
CA THR A 116 6.61 8.20 8.29
C THR A 116 6.19 9.57 8.81
N LEU A 117 6.98 10.61 8.55
CA LEU A 117 6.65 11.98 8.96
C LEU A 117 5.34 12.45 8.30
N ALA A 118 5.16 12.20 7.00
CA ALA A 118 3.92 12.54 6.30
C ALA A 118 2.70 11.81 6.89
N ASN A 119 2.81 10.51 7.13
CA ASN A 119 1.72 9.72 7.71
C ASN A 119 1.39 10.14 9.15
N VAL A 120 2.40 10.37 10.00
CA VAL A 120 2.20 10.86 11.37
C VAL A 120 1.56 12.26 11.37
N THR A 121 2.04 13.16 10.51
CA THR A 121 1.45 14.51 10.38
C THR A 121 0.00 14.42 9.92
N GLY A 122 -0.30 13.55 8.96
CA GLY A 122 -1.64 13.28 8.47
C GLY A 122 -2.60 12.72 9.54
N PHE A 123 -2.07 12.06 10.57
CA PHE A 123 -2.83 11.63 11.75
C PHE A 123 -3.02 12.78 12.75
N LEU A 124 -1.94 13.50 13.05
CA LEU A 124 -1.94 14.50 14.12
C LEU A 124 -2.77 15.72 13.75
N VAL A 125 -2.69 16.22 12.52
CA VAL A 125 -3.38 17.45 12.11
C VAL A 125 -4.89 17.39 12.36
N PRO A 126 -5.65 16.38 11.88
CA PRO A 126 -7.10 16.36 12.11
C PRO A 126 -7.47 16.08 13.57
N LEU A 127 -6.64 15.34 14.32
CA LEU A 127 -6.83 15.10 15.76
C LEU A 127 -6.64 16.39 16.57
N LEU A 128 -5.63 17.19 16.24
CA LEU A 128 -5.39 18.50 16.87
C LEU A 128 -6.55 19.45 16.60
N VAL A 129 -7.06 19.49 15.35
CA VAL A 129 -8.22 20.31 15.01
C VAL A 129 -9.46 19.87 15.80
N LEU A 130 -9.72 18.56 15.91
CA LEU A 130 -10.80 18.05 16.75
C LEU A 130 -10.63 18.47 18.22
N PHE A 131 -9.42 18.35 18.76
CA PHE A 131 -9.10 18.75 20.12
C PHE A 131 -9.36 20.25 20.35
N CYS A 132 -8.93 21.10 19.41
CA CYS A 132 -9.21 22.54 19.45
C CYS A 132 -10.71 22.84 19.43
N SER A 133 -11.49 22.13 18.63
CA SER A 133 -12.95 22.26 18.61
C SER A 133 -13.59 21.83 19.95
N ARG A 134 -13.14 20.72 20.55
CA ARG A 134 -13.63 20.27 21.87
C ARG A 134 -13.28 21.20 23.02
N ARG A 135 -12.15 21.91 22.92
CA ARG A 135 -11.74 22.95 23.88
C ARG A 135 -12.50 24.27 23.70
N GLY A 136 -13.34 24.39 22.68
CA GLY A 136 -14.07 25.62 22.36
C GLY A 136 -13.23 26.68 21.65
N LEU A 137 -12.04 26.33 21.14
CA LEU A 137 -11.21 27.24 20.34
C LEU A 137 -11.70 27.38 18.89
N LEU A 138 -12.47 26.39 18.41
CA LEU A 138 -13.07 26.39 17.08
C LEU A 138 -14.58 26.19 17.19
N GLU A 139 -15.32 27.23 16.85
CA GLU A 139 -16.78 27.23 16.79
C GLU A 139 -17.26 27.27 15.32
N PRO A 140 -18.43 26.69 15.02
CA PRO A 140 -19.28 25.85 15.88
C PRO A 140 -18.66 24.47 16.16
N GLN A 141 -19.05 23.85 17.28
CA GLN A 141 -18.56 22.53 17.68
C GLN A 141 -19.16 21.44 16.79
N LEU A 142 -18.31 20.57 16.24
CA LEU A 142 -18.74 19.43 15.44
C LEU A 142 -19.05 18.23 16.34
N PRO A 143 -20.24 17.60 16.24
CA PRO A 143 -20.51 16.34 16.92
C PRO A 143 -19.49 15.26 16.54
N PHE A 144 -19.09 14.42 17.50
CA PHE A 144 -18.10 13.36 17.25
C PHE A 144 -18.52 12.41 16.13
N ILE A 145 -19.81 12.09 16.05
CA ILE A 145 -20.33 11.15 15.06
C ILE A 145 -20.15 11.72 13.65
N SER A 146 -20.40 13.02 13.44
CA SER A 146 -20.15 13.69 12.16
C SER A 146 -18.65 13.74 11.83
N PHE A 147 -17.79 13.99 12.83
CA PHE A 147 -16.35 13.88 12.67
C PHE A 147 -15.92 12.47 12.24
N ALA A 148 -16.47 11.44 12.89
CA ALA A 148 -16.16 10.05 12.61
C ALA A 148 -16.65 9.63 11.20
N VAL A 149 -17.77 10.15 10.72
CA VAL A 149 -18.22 9.92 9.33
C VAL A 149 -17.28 10.58 8.33
N LEU A 150 -16.84 11.81 8.59
CA LEU A 150 -15.96 12.54 7.67
C LEU A 150 -14.53 11.95 7.63
N LEU A 151 -13.95 11.61 8.77
CA LEU A 151 -12.52 11.29 8.90
C LEU A 151 -12.22 9.88 9.41
N GLY A 152 -13.21 9.13 9.88
CA GLY A 152 -13.04 7.73 10.30
C GLY A 152 -12.47 6.83 9.20
N PRO A 153 -13.10 6.79 8.01
CA PRO A 153 -12.56 6.17 6.79
C PRO A 153 -11.08 6.51 6.51
N TYR A 154 -10.75 7.80 6.63
CA TYR A 154 -9.42 8.33 6.38
C TYR A 154 -8.40 7.81 7.40
N PHE A 155 -8.72 7.85 8.69
CA PHE A 155 -7.82 7.33 9.73
C PHE A 155 -7.64 5.82 9.65
N LEU A 156 -8.69 5.08 9.31
CA LEU A 156 -8.60 3.64 9.11
C LEU A 156 -7.62 3.33 7.97
N LEU A 157 -7.78 4.00 6.81
CA LEU A 157 -6.90 3.80 5.67
C LEU A 157 -5.45 4.21 5.98
N LEU A 158 -5.25 5.32 6.68
CA LEU A 158 -3.93 5.78 7.10
C LEU A 158 -3.26 4.77 8.05
N SER A 159 -4.04 4.16 8.96
CA SER A 159 -3.57 3.06 9.82
C SER A 159 -3.13 1.85 9.01
N VAL A 160 -4.00 1.38 8.11
CA VAL A 160 -3.72 0.20 7.28
C VAL A 160 -2.50 0.46 6.39
N GLN A 161 -2.39 1.64 5.78
CA GLN A 161 -1.20 2.00 5.00
C GLN A 161 0.07 1.94 5.85
N MET A 162 0.09 2.53 7.05
CA MET A 162 1.29 2.47 7.90
C MET A 162 1.66 1.03 8.27
N LEU A 163 0.67 0.17 8.58
CA LEU A 163 0.93 -1.25 8.84
C LEU A 163 1.51 -1.94 7.60
N THR A 164 0.90 -1.74 6.44
CA THR A 164 1.36 -2.35 5.18
C THR A 164 2.76 -1.88 4.81
N GLU A 165 3.06 -0.60 4.95
CA GLU A 165 4.40 -0.07 4.71
C GLU A 165 5.42 -0.64 5.69
N MET A 166 5.12 -0.67 6.99
CA MET A 166 6.00 -1.29 7.98
C MET A 166 6.26 -2.77 7.67
N LEU A 167 5.22 -3.49 7.23
CA LEU A 167 5.34 -4.88 6.82
C LEU A 167 6.24 -5.03 5.58
N THR A 168 6.02 -4.21 4.55
CA THR A 168 6.85 -4.23 3.33
C THR A 168 8.31 -3.90 3.63
N TRP A 169 8.58 -3.00 4.56
CA TRP A 169 9.94 -2.66 4.98
C TRP A 169 10.59 -3.76 5.80
N HIS A 170 9.83 -4.39 6.71
CA HIS A 170 10.33 -5.48 7.54
C HIS A 170 10.65 -6.73 6.70
N TRP A 171 9.83 -7.03 5.69
CA TRP A 171 9.98 -8.21 4.82
C TRP A 171 10.83 -7.93 3.56
N GLY A 172 11.37 -6.71 3.43
CA GLY A 172 12.16 -6.29 2.27
C GLY A 172 11.43 -6.50 0.95
N SER A 173 10.14 -6.17 0.90
CA SER A 173 9.31 -6.35 -0.28
C SER A 173 9.72 -5.36 -1.38
N PRO A 174 9.93 -5.80 -2.64
CA PRO A 174 10.16 -4.91 -3.78
C PRO A 174 9.01 -3.94 -4.08
N VAL A 175 7.83 -4.13 -3.48
CA VAL A 175 6.61 -3.34 -3.72
C VAL A 175 6.53 -2.10 -2.80
N TRP A 176 7.59 -1.81 -2.04
CA TRP A 176 7.63 -0.70 -1.08
C TRP A 176 7.31 0.68 -1.69
N LEU A 177 7.57 0.89 -2.99
CA LEU A 177 7.22 2.12 -3.72
C LEU A 177 5.77 2.16 -4.19
N VAL A 178 5.17 1.01 -4.49
CA VAL A 178 3.83 0.93 -5.08
C VAL A 178 2.77 0.97 -3.99
N ALA A 179 3.01 0.32 -2.85
CA ALA A 179 2.13 0.35 -1.68
C ALA A 179 1.65 1.75 -1.29
N PRO A 180 2.54 2.73 -0.99
CA PRO A 180 2.12 4.09 -0.62
C PRO A 180 1.28 4.75 -1.71
N VAL A 181 1.64 4.60 -2.99
CA VAL A 181 0.93 5.26 -4.10
C VAL A 181 -0.50 4.75 -4.25
N VAL A 182 -0.72 3.45 -4.12
CA VAL A 182 -2.06 2.86 -4.19
C VAL A 182 -2.96 3.40 -3.07
N TYR A 183 -2.45 3.43 -1.84
CA TYR A 183 -3.22 3.91 -0.70
C TYR A 183 -3.39 5.43 -0.71
N GLU A 184 -2.38 6.21 -1.11
CA GLU A 184 -2.45 7.67 -1.23
C GLU A 184 -3.46 8.10 -2.31
N ALA A 185 -3.50 7.41 -3.46
CA ALA A 185 -4.48 7.68 -4.49
C ALA A 185 -5.92 7.44 -3.99
N TYR A 186 -6.16 6.33 -3.30
CA TYR A 186 -7.47 6.04 -2.72
C TYR A 186 -7.84 6.98 -1.58
N ARG A 187 -6.86 7.42 -0.78
CA ARG A 187 -7.05 8.43 0.26
C ARG A 187 -7.56 9.76 -0.29
N LEU A 188 -7.05 10.20 -1.43
CA LEU A 188 -7.56 11.41 -2.09
C LEU A 188 -9.03 11.24 -2.48
N LEU A 189 -9.43 10.07 -2.98
CA LEU A 189 -10.84 9.78 -3.26
C LEU A 189 -11.69 9.82 -1.98
N GLN A 190 -11.21 9.25 -0.87
CA GLN A 190 -11.89 9.32 0.41
C GLN A 190 -12.06 10.77 0.90
N LEU A 191 -11.02 11.59 0.80
CA LEU A 191 -11.07 12.98 1.22
C LEU A 191 -11.98 13.84 0.32
N MET A 192 -11.98 13.60 -0.98
CA MET A 192 -12.91 14.26 -1.92
C MET A 192 -14.36 13.86 -1.63
N ARG A 193 -14.61 12.58 -1.31
CA ARG A 193 -15.92 12.12 -0.83
C ARG A 193 -16.29 12.78 0.50
N GLY A 194 -15.33 12.91 1.42
CA GLY A 194 -15.48 13.60 2.69
C GLY A 194 -15.84 15.09 2.53
N LEU A 195 -15.32 15.76 1.50
CA LEU A 195 -15.71 17.13 1.16
C LEU A 195 -17.17 17.23 0.70
N GLY A 196 -17.64 16.29 -0.12
CA GLY A 196 -19.05 16.19 -0.51
C GLY A 196 -19.96 15.95 0.70
N LEU A 197 -19.61 14.96 1.53
CA LEU A 197 -20.26 14.65 2.80
C LEU A 197 -20.30 15.84 3.77
N GLY A 198 -19.24 16.66 3.79
CA GLY A 198 -19.16 17.83 4.65
C GLY A 198 -20.25 18.86 4.36
N VAL A 199 -20.66 19.02 3.10
CA VAL A 199 -21.76 19.91 2.72
C VAL A 199 -23.10 19.34 3.18
N GLU A 200 -23.32 18.03 2.98
CA GLU A 200 -24.56 17.35 3.36
C GLU A 200 -24.77 17.29 4.88
N LEU A 201 -23.69 17.11 5.64
CA LEU A 201 -23.72 17.10 7.10
C LEU A 201 -23.68 18.50 7.74
N ALA A 202 -23.76 19.57 6.93
CA ALA A 202 -23.63 20.96 7.35
C ALA A 202 -22.39 21.18 8.25
N ALA A 203 -21.26 20.58 7.87
CA ALA A 203 -20.04 20.65 8.65
C ALA A 203 -19.54 22.12 8.73
N PRO A 204 -18.95 22.53 9.86
CA PRO A 204 -18.41 23.88 10.03
C PRO A 204 -17.37 24.22 8.97
N ASN A 205 -17.27 25.50 8.61
CA ASN A 205 -16.31 25.99 7.61
C ASN A 205 -14.87 25.57 7.93
N TRP A 206 -14.46 25.66 9.19
CA TRP A 206 -13.11 25.24 9.63
C TRP A 206 -12.84 23.76 9.32
N MET A 207 -13.85 22.89 9.41
CA MET A 207 -13.72 21.47 9.10
C MET A 207 -13.51 21.27 7.59
N VAL A 208 -14.33 21.92 6.77
CA VAL A 208 -14.20 21.86 5.31
C VAL A 208 -12.84 22.39 4.86
N HIS A 209 -12.35 23.48 5.44
CA HIS A 209 -11.00 24.01 5.17
C HIS A 209 -9.90 23.05 5.61
N THR A 210 -10.07 22.38 6.75
CA THR A 210 -9.13 21.34 7.21
C THR A 210 -9.05 20.20 6.22
N VAL A 211 -10.19 19.65 5.78
CA VAL A 211 -10.23 18.57 4.78
C VAL A 211 -9.62 19.03 3.44
N ARG A 212 -9.90 20.26 2.98
CA ARG A 212 -9.24 20.83 1.79
C ARG A 212 -7.73 20.92 1.95
N GLY A 213 -7.26 21.40 3.10
CA GLY A 213 -5.84 21.43 3.43
C GLY A 213 -5.20 20.05 3.38
N LEU A 214 -5.89 19.03 3.92
CA LEU A 214 -5.46 17.63 3.81
C LEU A 214 -5.39 17.17 2.35
N VAL A 215 -6.42 17.43 1.54
CA VAL A 215 -6.41 17.08 0.10
C VAL A 215 -5.20 17.69 -0.58
N CYS A 216 -4.98 19.00 -0.41
CA CYS A 216 -3.83 19.70 -1.00
C CYS A 216 -2.50 19.09 -0.53
N GLY A 217 -2.35 18.82 0.78
CA GLY A 217 -1.16 18.20 1.33
C GLY A 217 -0.89 16.82 0.75
N TRP A 218 -1.92 15.98 0.66
CA TRP A 218 -1.78 14.62 0.11
C TRP A 218 -1.56 14.61 -1.41
N VAL A 219 -2.10 15.57 -2.16
CA VAL A 219 -1.78 15.74 -3.59
C VAL A 219 -0.29 16.02 -3.77
N LEU A 220 0.29 16.88 -2.93
CA LEU A 220 1.73 17.18 -2.98
C LEU A 220 2.56 15.94 -2.63
N VAL A 221 2.19 15.20 -1.58
CA VAL A 221 2.88 13.97 -1.20
C VAL A 221 2.83 12.96 -2.35
N LEU A 222 1.65 12.72 -2.93
CA LEU A 222 1.49 11.82 -4.07
C LEU A 222 2.34 12.24 -5.27
N GLY A 223 2.38 13.53 -5.58
CA GLY A 223 3.23 14.07 -6.65
C GLY A 223 4.72 13.78 -6.43
N VAL A 224 5.20 13.92 -5.19
CA VAL A 224 6.58 13.58 -4.82
C VAL A 224 6.84 12.07 -4.95
N GLN A 225 5.89 11.21 -4.58
CA GLN A 225 6.04 9.76 -4.72
C GLN A 225 6.08 9.34 -6.20
N LEU A 226 5.23 9.92 -7.05
CA LEU A 226 5.23 9.66 -8.49
C LEU A 226 6.55 10.10 -9.15
N MET A 227 7.06 11.28 -8.78
CA MET A 227 8.38 11.75 -9.22
C MET A 227 9.49 10.76 -8.84
N ARG A 228 9.45 10.20 -7.62
CA ARG A 228 10.41 9.19 -7.18
C ARG A 228 10.32 7.92 -8.00
N ILE A 229 9.11 7.42 -8.29
CA ILE A 229 8.93 6.23 -9.14
C ILE A 229 9.51 6.47 -10.53
N ALA A 230 9.23 7.63 -11.14
CA ALA A 230 9.76 7.99 -12.44
C ALA A 230 11.30 8.05 -12.43
N TRP A 231 11.88 8.62 -11.37
CA TRP A 231 13.33 8.63 -11.17
C TRP A 231 13.90 7.22 -11.08
N TYR A 232 13.36 6.35 -10.23
CA TYR A 232 13.84 4.97 -10.11
C TYR A 232 13.71 4.18 -11.42
N ALA A 233 12.58 4.33 -12.12
CA ALA A 233 12.38 3.69 -13.42
C ALA A 233 13.42 4.18 -14.46
N GLY A 234 13.68 5.50 -14.51
CA GLY A 234 14.69 6.09 -15.40
C GLY A 234 16.12 5.64 -15.10
N PHE A 235 16.48 5.47 -13.82
CA PHE A 235 17.80 4.92 -13.45
C PHE A 235 17.97 3.47 -13.91
N THR A 236 16.92 2.64 -13.75
CA THR A 236 16.99 1.24 -14.17
C THR A 236 17.13 1.08 -15.69
N SER A 237 16.47 1.93 -16.48
CA SER A 237 16.59 1.90 -17.94
C SER A 237 17.97 2.38 -18.43
N SER A 238 18.52 3.42 -17.79
CA SER A 238 19.86 3.91 -18.10
C SER A 238 20.94 2.86 -17.82
N LEU A 239 20.85 2.15 -16.70
CA LEU A 239 21.80 1.09 -16.34
C LEU A 239 21.72 -0.12 -17.29
N ALA A 240 20.51 -0.50 -17.70
CA ALA A 240 20.31 -1.57 -18.68
C ALA A 240 20.89 -1.21 -20.06
N SER A 241 20.78 0.06 -20.46
CA SER A 241 21.35 0.55 -21.72
C SER A 241 22.89 0.60 -21.70
N SER A 242 23.51 0.93 -20.56
CA SER A 242 24.97 0.93 -20.46
C SER A 242 25.55 -0.49 -20.45
N SER A 243 24.91 -1.44 -19.76
CA SER A 243 25.36 -2.84 -19.76
C SER A 243 25.31 -3.50 -21.14
N SER A 244 24.38 -3.08 -22.01
CA SER A 244 24.31 -3.60 -23.39
C SER A 244 25.36 -3.02 -24.34
N VAL A 245 26.05 -1.95 -23.94
CA VAL A 245 27.08 -1.28 -24.78
C VAL A 245 28.48 -1.80 -24.47
N ASP A 246 28.73 -2.31 -23.25
CA ASP A 246 30.03 -2.86 -22.83
C ASP A 246 30.25 -4.34 -23.25
N ASP A 247 29.26 -4.96 -23.91
CA ASP A 247 29.32 -6.35 -24.41
C ASP A 247 29.76 -6.45 -25.90
N TYR A 248 30.33 -5.40 -26.49
CA TYR A 248 30.87 -5.39 -27.88
C TYR A 248 32.35 -5.04 -27.95
#